data_AF-A0A1H1NXY1-F1
#
_entry.id   AF-A0A1H1NXY1-F1
#
_cell.length_a   1.000
_cell.length_b   1.000
_cell.length_c   1.000
_cell.angle_alpha   90.00
_cell.angle_beta   90.00
_cell.angle_gamma   90.00
#
_symmetry.space_group_name_H-M   'P 1'
#
loop_
_entity.id
_entity.type
_entity.pdbx_description
1 polymer ?
#
loop_
_entity_poly.entity_id
_entity_poly.type
_entity_poly.pdbx_seq_one_letter_code
_entity_poly.pdbx_strand_id
1 'polypeptide(L)'
;MKRLAFLFGVLMAPMLLQAAELSAEDERALRSALDEHLRDADSAKFKDLKYGAEGSFCVKVNAKNAYGAYAGYSPFMGMKLQSGKFFILKGGSSAVEQVCRQQGMLD
;
A
#
# COMPACT_ATOMS: atom_id res chain seq x y z
N MET A 1 8.80 20.42 -59.96
CA MET A 1 8.06 20.43 -58.68
C MET A 1 8.05 19.03 -58.09
N LYS A 2 8.58 18.85 -56.88
CA LYS A 2 8.09 17.94 -55.81
C LYS A 2 9.14 17.85 -54.70
N ARG A 3 8.89 18.56 -53.60
CA ARG A 3 9.65 18.47 -52.35
C ARG A 3 9.20 17.18 -51.67
N LEU A 4 10.11 16.21 -51.53
CA LEU A 4 9.85 14.97 -50.80
C LEU A 4 10.12 15.24 -49.32
N ALA A 5 9.07 15.57 -48.56
CA ALA A 5 9.15 15.69 -47.12
C ALA A 5 8.99 14.30 -46.50
N PHE A 6 10.10 13.71 -46.02
CA PHE A 6 10.07 12.52 -45.18
C PHE A 6 9.59 12.92 -43.78
N LEU A 7 8.32 12.61 -43.48
CA LEU A 7 7.76 12.75 -42.13
C LEU A 7 8.33 11.64 -41.25
N PHE A 8 9.30 11.97 -40.40
CA PHE A 8 9.73 11.13 -39.29
C PHE A 8 8.61 11.09 -38.24
N GLY A 9 7.69 10.13 -38.38
CA GLY A 9 6.70 9.83 -37.35
C GLY A 9 7.39 9.15 -36.17
N VAL A 10 7.74 9.91 -35.13
CA VAL A 10 8.17 9.35 -33.85
C VAL A 10 6.95 8.77 -33.15
N LEU A 11 6.81 7.44 -33.19
CA LEU A 11 5.86 6.68 -32.39
C LEU A 11 6.26 6.79 -30.91
N MET A 12 5.65 7.73 -30.20
CA MET A 12 5.68 7.78 -28.74
C MET A 12 4.84 6.61 -28.20
N ALA A 13 5.47 5.50 -27.88
CA ALA A 13 4.81 4.42 -27.16
C ALA A 13 4.50 4.91 -25.73
N PRO A 14 3.25 4.84 -25.26
CA PRO A 14 2.92 5.21 -23.88
C PRO A 14 3.58 4.20 -22.94
N MET A 15 4.47 4.69 -22.08
CA MET A 15 5.05 3.93 -20.99
C MET A 15 3.92 3.64 -19.99
N LEU A 16 3.40 2.42 -20.01
CA LEU A 16 2.44 1.96 -19.00
C LEU A 16 3.17 1.95 -17.66
N LEU A 17 2.97 3.01 -16.87
CA LEU A 17 3.41 3.08 -15.49
C LEU A 17 2.53 2.10 -14.70
N GLN A 18 2.97 0.86 -14.60
CA GLN A 18 2.30 -0.15 -13.80
C GLN A 18 2.57 0.18 -12.33
N ALA A 19 1.60 0.86 -11.69
CA ALA A 19 1.61 1.00 -10.25
C ALA A 19 1.70 -0.41 -9.66
N ALA A 20 2.71 -0.64 -8.81
CA ALA A 20 2.87 -1.93 -8.15
C ALA A 20 1.66 -2.12 -7.21
N GLU A 21 0.69 -2.90 -7.67
CA GLU A 21 -0.42 -3.31 -6.82
C GLU A 21 0.08 -4.28 -5.76
N LEU A 22 -0.58 -4.24 -4.59
CA LEU A 22 -0.33 -5.18 -3.52
C LEU A 22 -0.51 -6.61 -4.04
N SER A 23 0.48 -7.48 -3.82
CA SER A 23 0.35 -8.88 -4.23
C SER A 23 -0.79 -9.55 -3.46
N ALA A 24 -1.52 -10.47 -4.10
CA ALA A 24 -2.62 -11.20 -3.45
C ALA A 24 -2.15 -12.01 -2.23
N GLU A 25 -0.88 -12.44 -2.23
CA GLU A 25 -0.25 -13.11 -1.10
C GLU A 25 -0.03 -12.15 0.07
N ASP A 26 0.57 -10.97 -0.20
CA ASP A 26 0.78 -9.94 0.81
C ASP A 26 -0.53 -9.42 1.38
N GLU A 27 -1.55 -9.25 0.53
CA GLU A 27 -2.88 -8.87 0.97
C GLU A 27 -3.45 -9.88 1.96
N ARG A 28 -3.38 -11.17 1.64
CA ARG A 28 -3.89 -12.23 2.52
C ARG A 28 -3.09 -12.31 3.83
N ALA A 29 -1.77 -12.22 3.75
CA ALA A 29 -0.90 -12.28 4.91
C ALA A 29 -1.09 -11.07 5.84
N LEU A 30 -1.27 -9.87 5.26
CA LEU A 30 -1.54 -8.65 6.01
C LEU A 30 -2.92 -8.67 6.67
N ARG A 31 -3.95 -9.18 5.97
CA ARG A 31 -5.29 -9.41 6.57
C ARG A 31 -5.20 -10.29 7.81
N SER A 32 -4.56 -11.45 7.68
CA SER A 32 -4.40 -12.39 8.80
C SER A 32 -3.63 -11.77 9.97
N ALA A 33 -2.60 -10.96 9.70
CA ALA A 33 -1.86 -10.26 10.75
C ALA A 33 -2.70 -9.20 11.49
N LEU A 34 -3.79 -8.73 10.91
CA LEU A 34 -4.67 -7.70 11.47
C LEU A 34 -5.85 -8.26 12.27
N ASP A 35 -6.04 -9.58 12.32
CA ASP A 35 -7.13 -10.24 13.05
C ASP A 35 -7.18 -9.82 14.53
N GLU A 36 -6.02 -9.64 15.16
CA GLU A 36 -5.91 -9.20 16.56
C GLU A 36 -6.08 -7.68 16.74
N HIS A 37 -6.06 -6.91 15.66
CA HIS A 37 -6.07 -5.45 15.68
C HIS A 37 -7.37 -4.82 15.19
N LEU A 38 -8.16 -5.56 14.41
CA LEU A 38 -9.38 -5.08 13.77
C LEU A 38 -10.60 -5.87 14.25
N ARG A 39 -11.77 -5.25 14.19
CA ARG A 39 -13.04 -5.95 14.46
C ARG A 39 -13.47 -6.86 13.32
N ASP A 40 -13.10 -6.51 12.10
CA ASP A 40 -13.44 -7.21 10.86
C ASP A 40 -12.26 -7.06 9.89
N ALA A 41 -11.23 -7.90 10.05
CA ALA A 41 -10.03 -7.87 9.22
C ALA A 41 -10.31 -8.29 7.76
N ASP A 42 -11.29 -9.16 7.54
CA ASP A 42 -11.73 -9.56 6.20
C ASP A 42 -12.29 -8.38 5.40
N SER A 43 -12.90 -7.39 6.06
CA SER A 43 -13.33 -6.15 5.40
C SER A 43 -12.21 -5.16 5.08
N ALA A 44 -10.98 -5.41 5.55
CA ALA A 44 -9.91 -4.43 5.45
C ALA A 44 -9.64 -4.02 4.00
N LYS A 45 -9.36 -2.73 3.81
CA LYS A 45 -8.89 -2.16 2.54
C LYS A 45 -7.53 -1.54 2.80
N PHE A 46 -6.59 -1.80 1.90
CA PHE A 46 -5.21 -1.35 2.03
C PHE A 46 -4.90 -0.27 1.00
N LYS A 47 -4.13 0.72 1.42
CA LYS A 47 -3.55 1.76 0.55
C LYS A 47 -2.16 2.11 1.04
N ASP A 48 -1.34 2.62 0.13
CA ASP A 48 -0.02 3.16 0.43
C ASP A 48 0.86 2.15 1.19
N LEU A 49 0.78 0.84 0.87
CA LEU A 49 1.73 -0.12 1.43
C LEU A 49 3.11 0.20 0.84
N LYS A 50 4.00 0.68 1.69
CA LYS A 50 5.40 0.91 1.35
C LYS A 50 6.28 0.11 2.30
N TYR A 51 7.34 -0.47 1.75
CA TYR A 51 8.36 -1.19 2.51
C TYR A 51 9.58 -0.29 2.74
N GLY A 52 10.17 -0.39 3.92
CA GLY A 52 11.38 0.27 4.34
C GLY A 52 12.52 -0.72 4.55
N ALA A 53 13.54 -0.29 5.30
CA ALA A 53 14.67 -1.15 5.63
C ALA A 53 14.24 -2.39 6.43
N GLU A 54 14.93 -3.50 6.20
CA GLU A 54 14.77 -4.75 6.97
C GLU A 54 13.33 -5.31 7.01
N GLY A 55 12.55 -5.05 5.96
CA GLY A 55 11.18 -5.51 5.85
C GLY A 55 10.19 -4.71 6.71
N SER A 56 10.60 -3.59 7.30
CA SER A 56 9.65 -2.65 7.90
C SER A 56 8.62 -2.20 6.87
N PHE A 57 7.40 -1.92 7.29
CA PHE A 57 6.36 -1.41 6.38
C PHE A 57 5.46 -0.41 7.07
N CYS A 58 4.86 0.45 6.24
CA CYS A 58 3.76 1.32 6.60
C CYS A 58 2.63 1.12 5.61
N VAL A 59 1.39 1.17 6.08
CA VAL A 59 0.19 0.99 5.26
C VAL A 59 -0.98 1.74 5.87
N LYS A 60 -1.88 2.23 5.03
CA LYS A 60 -3.18 2.75 5.46
C LYS A 60 -4.22 1.65 5.37
N VAL A 61 -4.93 1.40 6.46
CA VAL A 61 -5.96 0.36 6.59
C VAL A 61 -7.31 0.98 6.89
N ASN A 62 -8.35 0.58 6.17
CA ASN A 62 -9.73 0.93 6.47
C ASN A 62 -10.57 -0.34 6.58
N ALA A 63 -11.13 -0.59 7.75
CA ALA A 63 -11.96 -1.76 8.04
C ALA A 63 -13.27 -1.33 8.69
N LYS A 64 -14.27 -2.21 8.63
CA LYS A 64 -15.56 -1.96 9.29
C LYS A 64 -15.40 -1.92 10.80
N ASN A 65 -16.08 -0.98 11.43
CA ASN A 65 -16.21 -0.89 12.88
C ASN A 65 -17.31 -1.84 13.39
N ALA A 66 -17.59 -1.79 14.71
CA ALA A 66 -18.62 -2.61 15.34
C ALA A 66 -20.06 -2.36 14.81
N TYR A 67 -20.28 -1.24 14.12
CA TYR A 67 -21.56 -0.91 13.48
C TYR A 67 -21.61 -1.33 11.99
N GLY A 68 -20.57 -2.01 11.49
CA GLY A 68 -20.49 -2.46 10.10
C GLY A 68 -20.10 -1.38 9.08
N ALA A 69 -19.73 -0.18 9.54
CA ALA A 69 -19.39 0.96 8.69
C ALA A 69 -17.88 1.21 8.63
N TYR A 70 -17.40 1.74 7.50
CA TYR A 70 -16.02 2.20 7.35
C TYR A 70 -15.86 3.61 7.92
N ALA A 71 -14.92 3.79 8.84
CA ALA A 71 -14.66 5.08 9.49
C ALA A 71 -13.56 5.91 8.79
N GLY A 72 -12.84 5.33 7.84
CA GLY A 72 -11.73 5.97 7.14
C GLY A 72 -10.42 5.20 7.28
N TYR A 73 -9.41 5.65 6.55
CA TYR A 73 -8.09 5.02 6.57
C TYR A 73 -7.31 5.45 7.82
N SER A 74 -6.76 4.46 8.52
CA SER A 74 -5.88 4.63 9.67
C SER A 74 -4.50 4.06 9.37
N PRO A 75 -3.41 4.69 9.84
CA PRO A 75 -2.06 4.21 9.57
C PRO A 75 -1.72 3.00 10.46
N PHE A 76 -1.04 2.03 9.88
CA PHE A 76 -0.45 0.86 10.54
C PHE A 76 1.01 0.74 10.12
N MET A 77 1.84 0.26 11.04
CA MET A 77 3.25 -0.05 10.78
C MET A 77 3.62 -1.39 11.40
N GLY A 78 4.63 -2.02 10.82
CA GLY A 78 5.08 -3.34 11.25
C GLY A 78 6.31 -3.83 10.52
N MET A 79 6.51 -5.14 10.55
CA MET A 79 7.56 -5.84 9.82
C MET A 79 7.01 -7.00 8.99
N LYS A 80 7.48 -7.15 7.76
CA LYS A 80 7.32 -8.36 6.96
C LYS A 80 8.52 -9.27 7.23
N LEU A 81 8.25 -10.45 7.76
CA LEU A 81 9.25 -11.47 8.04
C LEU A 81 9.70 -12.16 6.76
N GLN A 82 10.87 -12.79 6.80
CA GLN A 82 11.39 -13.59 5.68
C GLN A 82 10.44 -14.73 5.28
N SER A 83 9.60 -15.20 6.20
CA SER A 83 8.56 -16.20 5.95
C SER A 83 7.35 -15.66 5.18
N GLY A 84 7.33 -14.37 4.80
CA GLY A 84 6.19 -13.69 4.18
C GLY A 84 5.10 -13.24 5.15
N LYS A 85 5.20 -13.59 6.44
CA LYS A 85 4.23 -13.17 7.47
C LYS A 85 4.43 -11.70 7.84
N PHE A 86 3.34 -11.03 8.16
CA PHE A 86 3.37 -9.67 8.68
C PHE A 86 3.21 -9.69 10.19
N PHE A 87 3.97 -8.85 10.87
CA PHE A 87 3.84 -8.58 12.29
C PHE A 87 3.50 -7.11 12.48
N ILE A 88 2.34 -6.83 13.09
CA ILE A 88 1.87 -5.47 13.32
C ILE A 88 2.50 -4.94 14.61
N LEU A 89 3.24 -3.84 14.50
CA LEU A 89 3.84 -3.19 15.67
C LEU A 89 2.86 -2.20 16.32
N LYS A 90 2.19 -1.39 15.49
CA LYS A 90 1.25 -0.38 15.96
C LYS A 90 0.33 0.07 14.84
N GLY A 91 -0.89 0.50 15.19
CA GLY A 91 -1.81 1.13 14.27
C GLY A 91 -2.73 2.15 14.92
N GLY A 92 -3.45 2.90 14.10
CA GLY A 92 -4.55 3.78 14.53
C GLY A 92 -4.14 5.03 15.32
N SER A 93 -2.89 5.49 15.23
CA SER A 93 -2.43 6.68 15.99
C SER A 93 -1.69 7.68 15.10
N SER A 94 -1.79 8.96 15.46
CA SER A 94 -1.08 10.05 14.77
C SER A 94 0.45 9.90 14.87
N ALA A 95 0.95 9.22 15.89
CA ALA A 95 2.36 8.89 16.01
C ALA A 95 2.83 7.94 14.90
N VAL A 96 2.01 6.94 14.53
CA VAL A 96 2.33 6.04 13.40
C VAL A 96 2.32 6.82 12.09
N GLU A 97 1.33 7.70 11.88
CA GLU A 97 1.30 8.59 10.71
C GLU A 97 2.60 9.40 10.59
N GLN A 98 3.03 10.04 11.69
CA GLN A 98 4.23 10.88 11.72
C GLN A 98 5.50 10.07 11.40
N VAL A 99 5.67 8.91 12.04
CA VAL A 99 6.84 8.03 11.80
C VAL A 99 6.88 7.60 10.33
N CYS A 100 5.76 7.10 9.81
CA CYS A 100 5.69 6.64 8.44
C CYS A 100 5.92 7.77 7.42
N ARG A 101 5.41 8.99 7.67
CA ARG A 101 5.68 10.17 6.83
C ARG A 101 7.15 10.60 6.90
N GLN A 102 7.76 10.62 8.08
CA GLN A 102 9.18 10.95 8.26
C GLN A 102 10.09 10.00 7.49
N GLN A 103 9.68 8.75 7.33
CA GLN A 103 10.39 7.75 6.53
C GLN A 103 10.04 7.78 5.03
N GLY A 104 9.17 8.70 4.58
CA GLY A 104 8.69 8.75 3.19
C GLY A 104 7.80 7.56 2.79
N MET A 105 7.28 6.84 3.79
CA MET A 105 6.52 5.61 3.61
C MET A 105 5.01 5.83 3.63
N LEU A 106 4.55 7.04 3.95
CA LEU A 106 3.18 7.50 3.74
C LEU A 106 3.19 8.94 3.22
N ASP A 107 2.22 9.24 2.36
CA ASP A 107 1.99 10.56 1.77
C ASP A 107 0.84 11.30 2.46
#